data_AF-A0A1E5UD10-F1
#
_entry.id   AF-A0A1E5UD10-F1
#
_cell.length_a   1.000
_cell.length_b   1.000
_cell.length_c   1.000
_cell.angle_alpha   90.00
_cell.angle_beta   90.00
_cell.angle_gamma   90.00
#
_symmetry.space_group_name_H-M   'P 1'
#
loop_
_entity.id
_entity.type
_entity.pdbx_description
1 polymer ?
#
loop_
_entity_poly.entity_id
_entity_poly.type
_entity_poly.pdbx_seq_one_letter_code
_entity_poly.pdbx_strand_id
1 'polypeptide(L)'
;MTIEEKQIEKMRSTFLRLSENNKLNILLEIESFFDDEIAESIDYFNKKKINSKEITEFKQLLFEAYRVKTQQVFIQFHSSENSFWIALKNILLKEINLKPFQFNNVYKIYRLGPQLKILRVKQNVSVLELAERTGMSKRLINELENDGRNISFMKLKKYFNKGLLIEIPVHL
;
A
#
# COMPACT_ATOMS: atom_id res chain seq x y z
N MET A 1 -15.35 -24.83 11.68
CA MET A 1 -14.88 -23.65 10.93
C MET A 1 -15.70 -22.44 11.32
N THR A 2 -15.09 -21.44 11.94
CA THR A 2 -15.73 -20.18 12.38
C THR A 2 -16.18 -19.33 11.18
N ILE A 3 -17.00 -18.30 11.43
CA ILE A 3 -17.39 -17.33 10.38
C ILE A 3 -16.15 -16.64 9.81
N GLU A 4 -15.18 -16.30 10.65
CA GLU A 4 -13.93 -15.64 10.24
C GLU A 4 -13.06 -16.56 9.37
N GLU A 5 -12.91 -17.82 9.75
CA GLU A 5 -12.17 -18.81 8.95
C GLU A 5 -12.79 -18.98 7.56
N LYS A 6 -14.13 -19.00 7.45
CA LYS A 6 -14.83 -19.04 6.16
C LYS A 6 -14.57 -17.79 5.31
N GLN A 7 -14.54 -16.61 5.94
CA GLN A 7 -14.24 -15.35 5.23
C GLN A 7 -12.79 -15.32 4.74
N ILE A 8 -11.84 -15.73 5.58
CA ILE A 8 -10.42 -15.82 5.21
C ILE A 8 -10.24 -16.79 4.04
N GLU A 9 -10.88 -17.97 4.05
CA GLU A 9 -10.74 -18.93 2.95
C GLU A 9 -11.35 -18.39 1.63
N LYS A 10 -12.48 -17.68 1.71
CA LYS A 10 -13.08 -17.02 0.54
C LYS A 10 -12.16 -15.94 -0.04
N MET A 11 -11.49 -15.17 0.81
CA MET A 11 -10.50 -14.18 0.37
C MET A 11 -9.28 -14.87 -0.23
N ARG A 12 -8.73 -15.88 0.45
CA ARG A 12 -7.59 -16.67 -0.03
C ARG A 12 -7.84 -17.28 -1.41
N SER A 13 -8.97 -17.96 -1.60
CA SER A 13 -9.33 -18.53 -2.91
C SER A 13 -9.48 -17.46 -4.00
N THR A 14 -9.99 -16.28 -3.67
CA THR A 14 -10.05 -15.15 -4.60
C THR A 14 -8.67 -14.60 -4.93
N PHE A 15 -7.80 -14.47 -3.93
CA PHE A 15 -6.41 -14.04 -4.10
C PHE A 15 -5.61 -14.96 -5.01
N LEU A 16 -5.80 -16.27 -4.89
CA LEU A 16 -5.12 -17.26 -5.72
C LEU A 16 -5.47 -17.15 -7.22
N ARG A 17 -6.62 -16.56 -7.56
CA ARG A 17 -7.03 -16.29 -8.95
C ARG A 17 -6.38 -15.03 -9.53
N LEU A 18 -5.73 -14.20 -8.71
CA LEU A 18 -5.01 -13.02 -9.19
C LEU A 18 -3.75 -13.43 -9.94
N SER A 19 -3.34 -12.61 -10.92
CA SER A 19 -2.01 -12.72 -11.51
C SER A 19 -0.93 -12.43 -10.46
N GLU A 20 0.28 -12.99 -10.64
CA GLU A 20 1.41 -12.77 -9.72
C GLU A 20 1.70 -11.28 -9.47
N ASN A 21 1.66 -10.47 -10.54
CA ASN A 21 1.83 -9.02 -10.44
C ASN A 21 0.75 -8.37 -9.56
N ASN A 22 -0.48 -8.87 -9.61
CA ASN A 22 -1.61 -8.32 -8.85
C ASN A 22 -1.63 -8.77 -7.39
N LYS A 23 -1.10 -9.96 -7.07
CA LYS A 23 -1.02 -10.49 -5.70
C LYS A 23 -0.20 -9.61 -4.76
N LEU A 24 0.98 -9.18 -5.19
CA LEU A 24 1.79 -8.26 -4.38
C LEU A 24 1.16 -6.87 -4.30
N ASN A 25 0.64 -6.36 -5.43
CA ASN A 25 0.02 -5.03 -5.47
C ASN A 25 -1.19 -4.93 -4.55
N ILE A 26 -2.05 -5.95 -4.53
CA ILE A 26 -3.23 -5.94 -3.67
C ILE A 26 -2.83 -5.98 -2.19
N LEU A 27 -1.81 -6.76 -1.82
CA LEU A 27 -1.30 -6.79 -0.44
C LEU A 27 -0.76 -5.44 0.03
N LEU A 28 -0.02 -4.74 -0.83
CA LEU A 28 0.49 -3.39 -0.54
C LEU A 28 -0.64 -2.36 -0.38
N GLU A 29 -1.65 -2.41 -1.25
CA GLU A 29 -2.82 -1.55 -1.16
C GLU A 29 -3.63 -1.80 0.12
N ILE A 30 -3.76 -3.07 0.53
CA ILE A 30 -4.49 -3.44 1.76
C ILE A 30 -3.69 -3.05 3.01
N GLU A 31 -2.39 -3.28 3.04
CA GLU A 31 -1.56 -2.84 4.16
C GLU A 31 -1.71 -1.32 4.35
N SER A 32 -1.69 -0.54 3.26
CA SER A 32 -1.95 0.90 3.30
C SER A 32 -3.35 1.27 3.82
N PHE A 33 -4.35 0.41 3.66
CA PHE A 33 -5.68 0.64 4.22
C PHE A 33 -5.71 0.47 5.74
N PHE A 34 -4.86 -0.40 6.31
CA PHE A 34 -4.81 -0.69 7.75
C PHE A 34 -3.81 0.16 8.55
N ASP A 35 -2.98 0.97 7.88
CA ASP A 35 -1.79 1.64 8.44
C ASP A 35 -1.94 3.18 8.71
N ASP A 36 -3.16 3.72 8.69
CA ASP A 36 -3.57 5.13 8.94
C ASP A 36 -3.47 6.18 7.78
N GLU A 37 -4.37 7.18 7.85
CA GLU A 37 -4.47 8.45 7.08
C GLU A 37 -5.19 8.50 5.70
N ILE A 38 -6.21 7.69 5.44
CA ILE A 38 -7.22 8.04 4.41
C ILE A 38 -8.61 8.06 5.04
N ALA A 39 -8.99 9.24 5.53
CA ALA A 39 -10.29 9.57 6.10
C ALA A 39 -11.50 9.40 5.15
N GLU A 40 -11.33 8.82 3.96
CA GLU A 40 -12.43 8.56 3.01
C GLU A 40 -12.18 7.25 2.26
N SER A 41 -12.17 6.14 3.01
CA SER A 41 -11.91 4.79 2.49
C SER A 41 -12.96 4.23 1.53
N ILE A 42 -13.92 5.04 1.07
CA ILE A 42 -14.84 4.72 -0.03
C ILE A 42 -14.35 5.36 -1.35
N ASP A 43 -13.66 6.51 -1.29
CA ASP A 43 -13.29 7.29 -2.48
C ASP A 43 -11.92 6.92 -3.06
N TYR A 44 -11.00 6.41 -2.22
CA TYR A 44 -9.70 5.87 -2.64
C TYR A 44 -9.83 4.69 -3.61
N PHE A 45 -10.81 3.81 -3.38
CA PHE A 45 -11.02 2.62 -4.21
C PHE A 45 -11.70 2.92 -5.55
N ASN A 46 -12.55 3.95 -5.60
CA ASN A 46 -13.28 4.34 -6.82
C ASN A 46 -12.40 5.13 -7.81
N LYS A 47 -11.35 5.82 -7.33
CA LYS A 47 -10.49 6.68 -8.17
C LYS A 47 -9.44 5.91 -8.98
N LYS A 48 -8.98 4.73 -8.53
CA LYS A 48 -8.14 3.86 -9.37
C LYS A 48 -9.03 3.01 -10.27
N LYS A 49 -9.07 3.32 -11.56
CA LYS A 49 -9.59 2.41 -12.60
C LYS A 49 -8.80 1.10 -12.55
N ILE A 50 -9.35 0.06 -11.94
CA ILE A 50 -8.76 -1.27 -11.90
C ILE A 50 -9.64 -2.21 -12.72
N ASN A 51 -9.11 -2.67 -13.85
CA ASN A 51 -9.82 -3.46 -14.86
C ASN A 51 -9.73 -4.99 -14.62
N SER A 52 -9.76 -5.46 -13.36
CA SER A 52 -9.81 -6.91 -13.07
C SER A 52 -10.98 -7.22 -12.14
N LYS A 53 -11.81 -8.16 -12.60
CA LYS A 53 -12.98 -8.67 -11.87
C LYS A 53 -12.55 -9.28 -10.53
N GLU A 54 -11.45 -10.01 -10.51
CA GLU A 54 -10.90 -10.70 -9.34
C GLU A 54 -10.40 -9.71 -8.28
N ILE A 55 -9.76 -8.60 -8.68
CA ILE A 55 -9.36 -7.56 -7.74
C ILE A 55 -10.58 -6.89 -7.11
N THR A 56 -11.61 -6.61 -7.93
CA THR A 56 -12.85 -5.99 -7.46
C THR A 56 -13.56 -6.91 -6.45
N GLU A 57 -13.67 -8.20 -6.77
CA GLU A 57 -14.24 -9.22 -5.89
C GLU A 57 -13.45 -9.31 -4.57
N PHE A 58 -12.12 -9.38 -4.63
CA PHE A 58 -11.29 -9.44 -3.42
C PHE A 58 -11.53 -8.23 -2.51
N LYS A 59 -11.56 -7.02 -3.09
CA LYS A 59 -11.79 -5.77 -2.34
C LYS A 59 -13.17 -5.72 -1.71
N GLN A 60 -14.21 -6.19 -2.41
CA GLN A 60 -15.57 -6.27 -1.85
C GLN A 60 -15.62 -7.19 -0.63
N LEU A 61 -15.00 -8.38 -0.72
CA LEU A 61 -14.91 -9.30 0.41
C LEU A 61 -14.22 -8.66 1.61
N LEU A 62 -13.09 -7.99 1.37
CA LEU A 62 -12.35 -7.29 2.41
C LEU A 62 -13.22 -6.22 3.10
N PHE A 63 -13.96 -5.42 2.32
CA PHE A 63 -14.85 -4.39 2.83
C PHE A 63 -16.03 -4.98 3.62
N GLU A 64 -16.64 -6.07 3.15
CA GLU A 64 -17.69 -6.78 3.87
C GLU A 64 -17.18 -7.27 5.23
N ALA A 65 -16.00 -7.89 5.28
CA ALA A 65 -15.40 -8.35 6.53
C ALA A 65 -15.08 -7.18 7.48
N TYR A 66 -14.57 -6.07 6.94
CA TYR A 66 -14.33 -4.84 7.68
C TYR A 66 -15.61 -4.25 8.25
N ARG A 67 -16.68 -4.15 7.44
CA ARG A 67 -17.98 -3.62 7.84
C ARG A 67 -18.61 -4.46 8.95
N VAL A 68 -18.59 -5.79 8.83
CA VAL A 68 -19.13 -6.69 9.86
C VAL A 68 -18.41 -6.48 11.20
N LYS A 69 -17.08 -6.29 11.19
CA LYS A 69 -16.28 -6.04 12.41
C LYS A 69 -16.47 -4.64 13.00
N THR A 70 -16.57 -3.61 12.16
CA THR A 70 -16.79 -2.22 12.61
C THR A 70 -18.23 -1.97 13.09
N GLN A 71 -19.21 -2.69 12.55
CA GLN A 71 -20.59 -2.68 13.09
C GLN A 71 -20.71 -3.38 14.45
N GLN A 72 -19.72 -4.20 14.85
CA GLN A 72 -19.69 -4.88 16.14
C GLN A 72 -18.93 -4.10 17.24
N VAL A 73 -18.10 -3.11 16.89
CA VAL A 73 -17.32 -2.33 17.85
C VAL A 73 -17.17 -0.89 17.34
N PHE A 74 -17.91 0.06 17.92
CA PHE A 74 -17.89 1.47 17.50
C PHE A 74 -16.63 2.24 17.94
N ILE A 75 -15.71 1.63 18.70
CA ILE A 75 -14.59 2.36 19.31
C ILE A 75 -13.36 1.43 19.35
N GLN A 76 -12.21 1.91 18.87
CA GLN A 76 -10.85 1.29 18.94
C GLN A 76 -10.34 0.53 17.70
N PHE A 77 -10.49 1.07 16.48
CA PHE A 77 -9.77 0.56 15.30
C PHE A 77 -8.67 1.51 14.78
N HIS A 78 -8.02 2.24 15.68
CA HIS A 78 -6.79 3.00 15.39
C HIS A 78 -5.53 2.24 15.79
N SER A 79 -5.56 0.90 15.85
CA SER A 79 -4.38 0.12 16.22
C SER A 79 -4.07 -0.98 15.20
N SER A 80 -2.77 -1.17 15.02
CA SER A 80 -2.08 -2.27 14.35
C SER A 80 -2.38 -3.67 14.92
N GLU A 81 -3.49 -3.84 15.65
CA GLU A 81 -3.88 -5.04 16.40
C GLU A 81 -5.12 -5.72 15.83
N ASN A 82 -5.48 -5.44 14.57
CA ASN A 82 -6.55 -6.19 13.90
C ASN A 82 -6.09 -7.64 13.66
N SER A 83 -6.44 -8.54 14.59
CA SER A 83 -6.10 -9.96 14.56
C SER A 83 -6.52 -10.66 13.26
N PHE A 84 -7.63 -10.22 12.66
CA PHE A 84 -8.09 -10.73 11.36
C PHE A 84 -7.18 -10.30 10.22
N TRP A 85 -6.78 -9.02 10.16
CA TRP A 85 -5.83 -8.57 9.12
C TRP A 85 -4.50 -9.30 9.26
N ILE A 86 -3.98 -9.42 10.48
CA ILE A 86 -2.71 -10.13 10.74
C ILE A 86 -2.81 -11.59 10.27
N ALA A 87 -3.92 -12.28 10.59
CA ALA A 87 -4.15 -13.66 10.16
C ALA A 87 -4.24 -13.78 8.62
N LEU A 88 -5.04 -12.93 7.98
CA LEU A 88 -5.20 -12.89 6.53
C LEU A 88 -3.87 -12.59 5.84
N LYS A 89 -3.17 -11.52 6.24
CA LYS A 89 -1.86 -11.12 5.71
C LYS A 89 -0.87 -12.28 5.77
N ASN A 90 -0.75 -12.94 6.91
CA ASN A 90 0.17 -14.07 7.07
C ASN A 90 -0.15 -15.25 6.14
N ILE A 91 -1.43 -15.52 5.90
CA ILE A 91 -1.86 -16.55 4.94
C ILE A 91 -1.47 -16.14 3.52
N LEU A 92 -1.85 -14.94 3.09
CA LEU A 92 -1.60 -14.46 1.74
C LEU A 92 -0.10 -14.32 1.42
N LEU A 93 0.71 -13.89 2.40
CA LEU A 93 2.16 -13.84 2.27
C LEU A 93 2.79 -15.22 2.04
N LYS A 94 2.25 -16.27 2.67
CA LYS A 94 2.68 -17.65 2.40
C LYS A 94 2.34 -18.08 0.98
N GLU A 95 1.18 -17.69 0.46
CA GLU A 95 0.76 -18.02 -0.91
C GLU A 95 1.68 -17.43 -1.99
N ILE A 96 2.39 -16.34 -1.68
CA ILE A 96 3.39 -15.72 -2.58
C ILE A 96 4.84 -15.96 -2.14
N ASN A 97 5.07 -16.86 -1.18
CA ASN A 97 6.39 -17.18 -0.63
C ASN A 97 7.20 -15.94 -0.19
N LEU A 98 6.53 -14.97 0.43
CA LEU A 98 7.15 -13.73 0.92
C LEU A 98 7.13 -13.68 2.44
N LYS A 99 8.29 -13.48 3.07
CA LYS A 99 8.37 -13.40 4.54
C LYS A 99 7.89 -12.02 5.04
N PRO A 100 7.30 -11.92 6.25
CA PRO A 100 6.82 -10.64 6.79
C PRO A 100 7.84 -9.50 6.78
N PHE A 101 9.10 -9.76 7.14
CA PHE A 101 10.14 -8.73 7.12
C PHE A 101 10.47 -8.23 5.70
N GLN A 102 10.41 -9.11 4.70
CA GLN A 102 10.64 -8.76 3.30
C GLN A 102 9.48 -7.90 2.79
N PHE A 103 8.26 -8.31 3.12
CA PHE A 103 7.06 -7.52 2.82
C PHE A 103 7.14 -6.13 3.43
N ASN A 104 7.51 -5.99 4.70
CA ASN A 104 7.61 -4.69 5.36
C ASN A 104 8.62 -3.76 4.65
N ASN A 105 9.76 -4.30 4.18
CA ASN A 105 10.72 -3.51 3.40
C ASN A 105 10.14 -3.04 2.06
N VAL A 106 9.46 -3.93 1.33
CA VAL A 106 8.79 -3.59 0.07
C VAL A 106 7.69 -2.56 0.30
N TYR A 107 6.92 -2.71 1.37
CA TYR A 107 5.84 -1.82 1.75
C TYR A 107 6.33 -0.42 2.12
N LYS A 108 7.41 -0.31 2.90
CA LYS A 108 8.06 0.99 3.18
C LYS A 108 8.44 1.70 1.90
N ILE A 109 9.09 1.00 0.97
CA ILE A 109 9.47 1.56 -0.33
C ILE A 109 8.24 2.00 -1.13
N TYR A 110 7.20 1.17 -1.16
CA TYR A 110 5.93 1.46 -1.84
C TYR A 110 5.27 2.73 -1.29
N ARG A 111 5.19 2.89 0.04
CA ARG A 111 4.52 4.03 0.70
C ARG A 111 5.29 5.34 0.55
N LEU A 112 6.62 5.30 0.48
CA LEU A 112 7.44 6.49 0.34
C LEU A 112 7.13 7.26 -0.95
N GLY A 113 6.97 6.57 -2.08
CA GLY A 113 6.67 7.21 -3.37
C GLY A 113 5.52 8.24 -3.31
N PRO A 114 4.32 7.83 -2.89
CA PRO A 114 3.19 8.74 -2.66
C PRO A 114 3.45 9.83 -1.62
N GLN A 115 4.12 9.52 -0.50
CA GLN A 115 4.48 10.53 0.51
C GLN A 115 5.40 11.61 -0.06
N LEU A 116 6.33 11.22 -0.92
CA LEU A 116 7.25 12.12 -1.59
C LEU A 116 6.53 13.05 -2.58
N LYS A 117 5.53 12.53 -3.30
CA LYS A 117 4.64 13.36 -4.12
C LYS A 117 3.92 14.42 -3.29
N ILE A 118 3.37 14.04 -2.14
CA ILE A 118 2.70 14.97 -1.22
C ILE A 118 3.67 16.07 -0.76
N LEU A 119 4.88 15.70 -0.34
CA LEU A 119 5.89 16.66 0.10
C LEU A 119 6.31 17.62 -1.02
N ARG A 120 6.56 17.09 -2.22
CA ARG A 120 6.90 17.90 -3.39
C ARG A 120 5.80 18.93 -3.69
N VAL A 121 4.54 18.49 -3.72
CA VAL A 121 3.38 19.36 -3.97
C VAL A 121 3.23 20.41 -2.87
N LYS A 122 3.40 20.03 -1.59
CA LYS A 122 3.37 20.98 -0.46
C LYS A 122 4.44 22.07 -0.57
N GLN A 123 5.58 21.77 -1.19
CA GLN A 123 6.67 22.73 -1.42
C GLN A 123 6.53 23.50 -2.74
N ASN A 124 5.44 23.32 -3.51
CA ASN A 124 5.26 23.90 -4.85
C ASN A 124 6.37 23.54 -5.86
N VAL A 125 7.08 22.43 -5.66
CA VAL A 125 8.13 21.98 -6.56
C VAL A 125 7.50 21.20 -7.72
N SER A 126 7.83 21.55 -8.96
CA SER A 126 7.31 20.80 -10.11
C SER A 126 8.09 19.48 -10.32
N VAL A 127 7.51 18.52 -11.05
CA VAL A 127 8.24 17.29 -11.44
C VAL A 127 9.46 17.62 -12.30
N LEU A 128 9.37 18.67 -13.14
CA LEU A 128 10.49 19.15 -13.95
C LEU A 128 11.62 19.70 -13.07
N GLU A 129 11.27 20.56 -12.14
CA GLU A 129 12.24 21.17 -11.22
C GLU A 129 12.90 20.11 -10.33
N LEU A 130 12.13 19.14 -9.84
CA LEU A 130 12.71 18.01 -9.10
C LEU A 130 13.65 17.18 -9.98
N ALA A 131 13.31 16.95 -11.25
CA ALA A 131 14.16 16.27 -12.22
C ALA A 131 15.51 16.99 -12.38
N GLU A 132 15.48 18.31 -12.53
CA GLU A 132 16.67 19.15 -12.66
C GLU A 132 17.56 19.08 -11.41
N ARG A 133 16.96 19.21 -10.22
CA ARG A 133 17.71 19.17 -8.93
C ARG A 133 18.35 17.81 -8.65
N THR A 134 17.69 16.73 -9.05
CA THR A 134 18.12 15.36 -8.77
C THR A 134 18.94 14.72 -9.88
N GLY A 135 18.86 15.23 -11.11
CA GLY A 135 19.43 14.62 -12.31
C GLY A 135 18.65 13.41 -12.83
N MET A 136 17.41 13.22 -12.38
CA MET A 136 16.55 12.11 -12.79
C MET A 136 15.65 12.49 -13.95
N SER A 137 15.16 11.51 -14.70
CA SER A 137 14.15 11.79 -15.73
C SER A 137 12.79 12.07 -15.09
N LYS A 138 11.99 12.95 -15.71
CA LYS A 138 10.58 13.17 -15.33
C LYS A 138 9.78 11.87 -15.25
N ARG A 139 10.04 10.95 -16.19
CA ARG A 139 9.40 9.65 -16.24
C ARG A 139 9.70 8.85 -14.97
N LEU A 140 10.98 8.75 -14.57
CA LEU A 140 11.37 8.02 -13.38
C LEU A 140 10.79 8.65 -12.11
N ILE A 141 10.74 9.98 -12.01
CA ILE A 141 10.10 10.66 -10.86
C ILE A 141 8.61 10.32 -10.81
N ASN A 142 7.90 10.41 -11.94
CA ASN A 142 6.48 10.05 -12.00
C ASN A 142 6.26 8.58 -11.64
N GLU A 143 7.10 7.67 -12.13
CA GLU A 143 7.03 6.26 -11.77
C GLU A 143 7.21 6.07 -10.26
N LEU A 144 8.23 6.69 -9.65
CA LEU A 144 8.50 6.58 -8.22
C LEU A 144 7.41 7.21 -7.35
N GLU A 145 6.87 8.36 -7.74
CA GLU A 145 5.78 9.03 -7.03
C GLU A 145 4.46 8.25 -7.05
N ASN A 146 4.29 7.36 -8.02
CA ASN A 146 3.11 6.50 -8.14
C ASN A 146 3.38 5.05 -7.70
N ASP A 147 4.63 4.59 -7.75
CA ASP A 147 5.12 3.27 -7.36
C ASP A 147 6.61 3.34 -6.95
N GLY A 148 6.88 3.40 -5.64
CA GLY A 148 8.24 3.59 -5.11
C GLY A 148 9.21 2.42 -5.37
N ARG A 149 8.74 1.27 -5.88
CA ARG A 149 9.52 0.02 -5.96
C ARG A 149 10.58 -0.03 -7.05
N ASN A 150 10.64 0.98 -7.93
CA ASN A 150 11.61 1.00 -9.04
C ASN A 150 13.06 1.27 -8.61
N ILE A 151 13.31 1.70 -7.36
CA ILE A 151 14.67 1.85 -6.82
C ILE A 151 14.73 1.45 -5.33
N SER A 152 15.94 1.23 -4.81
CA SER A 152 16.13 0.93 -3.39
C SER A 152 15.78 2.14 -2.49
N PHE A 153 15.35 1.86 -1.26
CA PHE A 153 15.04 2.87 -0.24
C PHE A 153 16.16 3.90 -0.08
N MET A 154 17.41 3.46 0.08
CA MET A 154 18.56 4.36 0.29
C MET A 154 18.78 5.29 -0.89
N LYS A 155 18.56 4.79 -2.11
CA LYS A 155 18.71 5.55 -3.34
C LYS A 155 17.57 6.57 -3.47
N LEU A 156 16.33 6.16 -3.19
CA LEU A 156 15.15 7.03 -3.11
C LEU A 156 15.39 8.18 -2.12
N LYS A 157 15.73 7.84 -0.86
CA LYS A 157 16.04 8.80 0.19
C LYS A 157 17.09 9.82 -0.21
N LYS A 158 18.23 9.37 -0.76
CA LYS A 158 19.31 10.27 -1.18
C LYS A 158 18.83 11.27 -2.25
N TYR A 159 18.03 10.83 -3.22
CA TYR A 159 17.52 11.73 -4.26
C TYR A 159 16.56 12.77 -3.71
N PHE A 160 15.62 12.35 -2.88
CA PHE A 160 14.63 13.28 -2.34
C PHE A 160 15.24 14.24 -1.33
N ASN A 161 16.20 13.81 -0.51
CA ASN A 161 16.92 14.72 0.36
C ASN A 161 17.63 15.82 -0.45
N LYS A 162 18.25 15.45 -1.59
CA LYS A 162 18.89 16.41 -2.49
C LYS A 162 17.88 17.32 -3.21
N GLY A 163 16.78 16.76 -3.69
CA GLY A 163 15.83 17.46 -4.57
C GLY A 163 14.79 18.33 -3.85
N LEU A 164 14.30 17.86 -2.71
CA LEU A 164 13.32 18.55 -1.87
C LEU A 164 13.96 19.28 -0.69
N LEU A 165 15.28 19.18 -0.53
CA LEU A 165 16.03 19.81 0.55
C LEU A 165 15.48 19.44 1.95
N ILE A 166 15.02 18.19 2.09
CA ILE A 166 14.49 17.63 3.33
C ILE A 166 15.41 16.54 3.86
N GLU A 167 15.34 16.24 5.16
CA GLU A 167 15.96 15.05 5.70
C GLU A 167 14.89 14.01 6.03
N ILE A 168 14.78 12.97 5.20
CA ILE A 168 13.92 11.83 5.51
C ILE A 168 14.62 11.01 6.60
N PRO A 169 14.05 10.85 7.82
CA PRO A 169 14.72 10.15 8.91
C PRO A 169 15.05 8.69 8.57
N VAL A 170 16.07 8.13 9.21
CA VAL A 170 16.58 6.76 8.94
C VAL A 170 15.59 5.67 9.40
N HIS A 171 14.65 6.00 10.29
CA HIS A 171 13.80 5.04 10.97
C HIS A 171 12.38 4.88 10.40
N LEU A 172 12.08 5.48 9.24
CA LEU A 172 10.83 5.20 8.51
C LEU A 172 10.80 3.77 7.95
#